data_AF-A0A1D7QKX0-F1
#
_entry.id   AF-A0A1D7QKX0-F1
#
_cell.length_a   1.000
_cell.length_b   1.000
_cell.length_c   1.000
_cell.angle_alpha   90.00
_cell.angle_beta   90.00
_cell.angle_gamma   90.00
#
_symmetry.space_group_name_H-M   'P 1'
#
loop_
_entity.id
_entity.type
_entity.pdbx_description
1 polymer ?
#
loop_
_entity_poly.entity_id
_entity_poly.type
_entity_poly.pdbx_seq_one_letter_code
_entity_poly.pdbx_strand_id
1 'polypeptide(L)'
;MKRVKVIGRLVLVLMLLGTFSSVIAQTVDRSDPSPLKFPTPKGIKNQLFYLQRDPNTNTIICELNLDDKGQVNRKEPILVYWLRFGEKGEKKDLNYIQRKFAYGIQAKEIAKNQFELRFVSHKKIPMYLMESNEDHKFHVYVTVNNKKIELDKIFLRIEGGSFWLPNVKYVELTGTNTANNTRVVERIKV
;
A
#
# COMPACT_ATOMS: atom_id res chain seq x y z
N MET A 1 56.81 52.95 33.14
CA MET A 1 55.70 52.41 33.94
C MET A 1 54.66 51.80 33.00
N LYS A 2 54.24 50.55 33.27
CA LYS A 2 53.18 49.70 32.61
C LYS A 2 53.50 49.28 31.14
N ARG A 3 53.92 48.04 30.78
CA ARG A 3 53.27 46.69 30.81
C ARG A 3 51.81 46.76 30.33
N VAL A 4 51.33 46.09 29.26
CA VAL A 4 51.09 44.63 29.03
C VAL A 4 50.72 44.47 27.53
N LYS A 5 51.43 43.70 26.70
CA LYS A 5 51.22 42.29 26.23
C LYS A 5 49.91 41.95 25.47
N VAL A 6 50.06 41.72 24.15
CA VAL A 6 49.64 40.59 23.25
C VAL A 6 48.24 39.96 23.39
N ILE A 7 47.77 39.42 22.24
CA ILE A 7 46.76 38.35 22.01
C ILE A 7 45.36 38.94 21.81
N GLY A 8 44.59 38.70 20.75
CA GLY A 8 44.57 37.63 19.76
C GLY A 8 43.12 37.14 19.62
N ARG A 9 42.76 36.72 18.40
CA ARG A 9 41.61 35.86 18.04
C ARG A 9 40.21 36.46 17.94
N LEU A 10 39.74 36.47 16.69
CA LEU A 10 38.60 35.68 16.21
C LEU A 10 37.28 35.91 16.97
N VAL A 11 36.48 36.87 16.50
CA VAL A 11 35.06 36.93 16.84
C VAL A 11 34.33 35.94 15.92
N LEU A 12 34.05 34.77 16.49
CA LEU A 12 33.14 33.76 15.98
C LEU A 12 31.70 34.28 16.13
N VAL A 13 31.01 34.58 15.03
CA VAL A 13 29.55 34.76 15.03
C VAL A 13 28.93 33.55 14.34
N LEU A 14 28.23 32.74 15.13
CA LEU A 14 27.47 31.57 14.73
C LEU A 14 26.46 31.95 13.61
N MET A 15 26.69 31.47 12.40
CA MET A 15 25.60 31.23 11.45
C MET A 15 24.80 30.03 11.95
N LEU A 16 23.65 30.29 12.56
CA LEU A 16 22.58 29.29 12.70
C LEU A 16 22.05 28.97 11.29
N LEU A 17 22.74 28.06 10.61
CA LEU A 17 22.22 27.37 9.45
C LEU A 17 21.03 26.51 9.92
N GLY A 18 19.84 27.10 9.86
CA GLY A 18 18.60 26.34 9.93
C GLY A 18 18.63 25.29 8.82
N THR A 19 18.75 24.02 9.21
CA THR A 19 18.60 22.89 8.31
C THR A 19 17.15 22.81 7.90
N PHE A 20 16.79 23.56 6.85
CA PHE A 20 15.57 23.33 6.10
C PHE A 20 15.67 21.92 5.53
N SER A 21 15.04 20.97 6.23
CA SER A 21 14.81 19.65 5.70
C SER A 21 13.85 19.81 4.54
N SER A 22 14.40 19.89 3.33
CA SER A 22 13.63 19.90 2.10
C SER A 22 12.83 18.61 2.06
N VAL A 23 11.55 18.68 2.45
CA VAL A 23 10.59 17.60 2.22
C VAL A 23 10.48 17.49 0.70
N ILE A 24 11.12 16.47 0.13
CA ILE A 24 10.95 16.12 -1.28
C ILE A 24 9.49 15.70 -1.44
N ALA A 25 8.65 16.64 -1.87
CA ALA A 25 7.30 16.35 -2.32
C ALA A 25 7.41 15.52 -3.59
N GLN A 26 7.09 14.23 -3.49
CA GLN A 26 7.09 13.32 -4.62
C GLN A 26 5.95 13.72 -5.56
N THR A 27 6.29 14.07 -6.80
CA THR A 27 5.33 14.42 -7.85
C THR A 27 4.69 13.15 -8.38
N VAL A 28 3.62 12.71 -7.74
CA VAL A 28 2.75 11.65 -8.28
C VAL A 28 2.06 12.19 -9.53
N ASP A 29 2.22 11.50 -10.66
CA ASP A 29 1.55 11.85 -11.91
C ASP A 29 0.03 11.74 -11.72
N ARG A 30 -0.68 12.88 -11.70
CA ARG A 30 -2.15 12.96 -11.52
C ARG A 30 -2.91 13.22 -12.83
N SER A 31 -2.29 13.03 -13.98
CA SER A 31 -2.82 13.48 -15.28
C SER A 31 -4.07 12.75 -15.80
N ASP A 32 -4.48 11.63 -15.20
CA ASP A 32 -5.71 10.87 -15.56
C ASP A 32 -6.38 10.29 -14.30
N PRO A 33 -7.14 11.08 -13.53
CA PRO A 33 -7.92 10.55 -12.40
C PRO A 33 -9.16 9.80 -12.89
N SER A 34 -9.63 8.82 -12.12
CA SER A 34 -10.96 8.25 -12.36
C SER A 34 -12.04 9.33 -12.19
N PRO A 35 -13.10 9.31 -13.03
CA PRO A 35 -14.25 10.21 -12.86
C PRO A 35 -15.12 9.82 -11.64
N LEU A 36 -14.90 8.65 -11.04
CA LEU A 36 -15.71 8.13 -9.95
C LEU A 36 -15.15 8.57 -8.59
N LYS A 37 -16.06 8.85 -7.65
CA LYS A 37 -15.72 9.03 -6.23
C LYS A 37 -15.85 7.70 -5.51
N PHE A 38 -14.73 7.21 -5.00
CA PHE A 38 -14.70 5.92 -4.32
C PHE A 38 -14.88 6.06 -2.80
N PRO A 39 -15.75 5.25 -2.17
CA PRO A 39 -15.89 5.21 -0.73
C PRO A 39 -14.66 4.55 -0.08
N THR A 40 -14.36 4.88 1.17
CA THR A 40 -13.36 4.14 1.95
C THR A 40 -14.06 3.09 2.80
N PRO A 41 -13.68 1.80 2.72
CA PRO A 41 -14.21 0.76 3.61
C PRO A 41 -13.93 1.09 5.08
N LYS A 42 -14.89 0.81 5.97
CA LYS A 42 -14.80 1.07 7.41
C LYS A 42 -15.35 -0.12 8.19
N GLY A 43 -14.85 -0.34 9.40
CA GLY A 43 -15.37 -1.34 10.33
C GLY A 43 -15.05 -2.79 9.97
N ILE A 44 -14.11 -3.05 9.05
CA ILE A 44 -13.67 -4.39 8.70
C ILE A 44 -12.52 -4.76 9.64
N LYS A 45 -12.76 -5.75 10.50
CA LYS A 45 -11.74 -6.30 11.39
C LYS A 45 -10.64 -6.94 10.54
N ASN A 46 -9.39 -6.81 10.97
CA ASN A 46 -8.24 -7.42 10.31
C ASN A 46 -8.08 -7.11 8.79
N GLN A 47 -8.62 -5.98 8.32
CA GLN A 47 -8.39 -5.53 6.96
C GLN A 47 -6.90 -5.27 6.77
N LEU A 48 -6.31 -5.91 5.75
CA LEU A 48 -4.92 -5.67 5.36
C LEU A 48 -4.88 -4.49 4.39
N PHE A 49 -5.63 -4.60 3.29
CA PHE A 49 -5.75 -3.54 2.29
C PHE A 49 -7.03 -3.76 1.46
N TYR A 50 -7.34 -2.81 0.58
CA TYR A 50 -8.46 -2.96 -0.35
C TYR A 50 -8.10 -2.52 -1.77
N LEU A 51 -8.80 -3.07 -2.75
CA LEU A 51 -8.62 -2.77 -4.16
C LEU A 51 -9.88 -2.14 -4.74
N GLN A 52 -9.70 -0.99 -5.37
CA GLN A 52 -10.71 -0.26 -6.13
C GLN A 52 -10.29 -0.16 -7.59
N ARG A 53 -11.27 0.09 -8.45
CA ARG A 53 -11.09 0.06 -9.90
C ARG A 53 -12.28 0.67 -10.60
N ASP A 54 -12.04 1.27 -11.75
CA ASP A 54 -13.12 1.53 -12.72
C ASP A 54 -13.75 0.21 -13.22
N PRO A 55 -15.01 0.20 -13.65
CA PRO A 55 -15.92 1.34 -13.87
C PRO A 55 -16.97 1.54 -12.76
N ASN A 56 -16.84 0.90 -11.59
CA ASN A 56 -17.82 1.07 -10.51
C ASN A 56 -17.16 1.16 -9.13
N THR A 57 -17.92 1.48 -8.09
CA THR A 57 -17.37 1.74 -6.75
C THR A 57 -17.27 0.49 -5.86
N ASN A 58 -17.66 -0.68 -6.35
CA ASN A 58 -17.51 -1.93 -5.58
C ASN A 58 -16.03 -2.17 -5.29
N THR A 59 -15.74 -2.59 -4.07
CA THR A 59 -14.37 -2.65 -3.55
C THR A 59 -14.04 -4.11 -3.23
N ILE A 60 -12.85 -4.55 -3.59
CA ILE A 60 -12.30 -5.82 -3.12
C ILE A 60 -11.64 -5.58 -1.77
N ILE A 61 -12.02 -6.36 -0.77
CA ILE A 61 -11.37 -6.35 0.53
C ILE A 61 -10.41 -7.54 0.59
N CYS A 62 -9.20 -7.28 1.09
CA CYS A 62 -8.24 -8.30 1.47
C CYS A 62 -8.10 -8.28 2.99
N GLU A 63 -8.62 -9.32 3.64
CA GLU A 63 -8.68 -9.45 5.10
C GLU A 63 -7.74 -10.58 5.54
N LEU A 64 -7.04 -10.42 6.66
CA LEU A 64 -6.24 -11.49 7.24
C LEU A 64 -7.14 -12.64 7.69
N ASN A 65 -6.81 -13.86 7.27
CA ASN A 65 -7.51 -15.05 7.69
C ASN A 65 -6.83 -15.67 8.92
N LEU A 66 -7.55 -15.67 10.05
CA LEU A 66 -7.12 -16.33 11.27
C LEU A 66 -7.92 -17.61 11.47
N ASP A 67 -7.28 -18.65 11.99
CA ASP A 67 -7.96 -19.85 12.46
C ASP A 67 -8.64 -19.64 13.82
N ASP A 68 -9.35 -20.66 14.30
CA ASP A 68 -10.07 -20.62 15.58
C ASP A 68 -9.14 -20.40 16.79
N LYS A 69 -7.83 -20.56 16.63
CA LYS A 69 -6.80 -20.33 17.65
C LYS A 69 -6.17 -18.94 17.52
N GLY A 70 -6.65 -18.11 16.60
CA GLY A 70 -6.11 -16.77 16.33
C GLY A 70 -4.78 -16.78 15.58
N GLN A 71 -4.36 -17.91 15.02
CA GLN A 71 -3.15 -18.02 14.21
C GLN A 71 -3.47 -17.82 12.73
N VAL A 72 -2.51 -17.33 11.95
CA VAL A 72 -2.71 -17.14 10.51
C VAL A 72 -2.99 -18.50 9.85
N ASN A 73 -4.07 -18.57 9.09
CA ASN A 73 -4.39 -19.75 8.30
C ASN A 73 -3.33 -19.94 7.21
N ARG A 74 -2.45 -20.93 7.38
CA ARG A 74 -1.31 -21.13 6.46
C ARG A 74 -1.71 -21.53 5.04
N LYS A 75 -2.89 -22.14 4.87
CA LYS A 75 -3.36 -22.56 3.54
C LYS A 75 -3.97 -21.41 2.77
N GLU A 76 -4.71 -20.54 3.46
CA GLU A 76 -5.37 -19.38 2.88
C GLU A 76 -5.22 -18.21 3.86
N PRO A 77 -4.08 -17.51 3.89
CA PRO A 77 -3.81 -16.47 4.89
C PRO A 77 -4.60 -15.18 4.64
N ILE A 78 -5.27 -15.06 3.50
CA ILE A 78 -6.02 -13.87 3.09
C ILE A 78 -7.38 -14.27 2.55
N LEU A 79 -8.44 -13.72 3.15
CA LEU A 79 -9.79 -13.77 2.61
C LEU A 79 -9.97 -12.61 1.62
N VAL A 80 -10.44 -12.92 0.42
CA VAL A 80 -10.70 -11.93 -0.62
C VAL A 80 -12.18 -11.96 -1.01
N TYR A 81 -12.85 -10.82 -0.90
CA TYR A 81 -14.28 -10.70 -1.18
C TYR A 81 -14.66 -9.29 -1.66
N TRP A 82 -15.84 -9.16 -2.26
CA TRP A 82 -16.45 -7.90 -2.62
C TRP A 82 -17.16 -7.24 -1.45
N LEU A 83 -16.96 -5.93 -1.31
CA LEU A 83 -17.87 -5.02 -0.62
C LEU A 83 -18.60 -4.19 -1.66
N ARG A 84 -19.90 -4.45 -1.83
CA ARG A 84 -20.71 -3.90 -2.91
C ARG A 84 -21.38 -2.60 -2.49
N PHE A 85 -20.65 -1.49 -2.61
CA PHE A 85 -21.19 -0.17 -2.25
C PHE A 85 -22.40 0.25 -3.08
N GLY A 86 -22.53 -0.23 -4.32
CA GLY A 86 -23.76 -0.02 -5.12
C GLY A 86 -24.99 -0.77 -4.59
N GLU A 87 -24.78 -1.77 -3.73
CA GLU A 87 -25.82 -2.66 -3.18
C GLU A 87 -25.79 -2.59 -1.65
N LYS A 88 -25.88 -1.37 -1.08
CA LYS A 88 -25.90 -1.11 0.38
C LYS A 88 -24.70 -1.64 1.17
N GLY A 89 -23.57 -1.92 0.51
CA GLY A 89 -22.36 -2.42 1.17
C GLY A 89 -22.40 -3.92 1.48
N GLU A 90 -23.15 -4.72 0.72
CA GLU A 90 -23.21 -6.17 0.90
C GLU A 90 -21.82 -6.82 0.70
N LYS A 91 -21.45 -7.73 1.62
CA LYS A 91 -20.28 -8.60 1.49
C LYS A 91 -20.62 -9.77 0.59
N LYS A 92 -19.82 -10.00 -0.45
CA LYS A 92 -20.01 -11.13 -1.37
C LYS A 92 -18.69 -11.79 -1.77
N ASP A 93 -18.64 -13.10 -1.71
CA ASP A 93 -17.45 -13.85 -2.09
C ASP A 93 -17.14 -13.73 -3.60
N LEU A 94 -15.87 -13.92 -3.93
CA LEU A 94 -15.45 -14.10 -5.32
C LEU A 94 -16.01 -15.41 -5.86
N ASN A 95 -16.59 -15.37 -7.07
CA ASN A 95 -16.89 -16.62 -7.77
C ASN A 95 -15.59 -17.32 -8.20
N TYR A 96 -15.69 -18.60 -8.59
CA TYR A 96 -14.53 -19.43 -8.96
C TYR A 96 -13.65 -18.76 -10.03
N ILE A 97 -14.28 -18.16 -11.04
CA ILE A 97 -13.57 -17.55 -12.16
C ILE A 97 -12.80 -16.30 -11.70
N GLN A 98 -13.43 -15.41 -10.94
CA GLN A 98 -12.79 -14.22 -10.37
C GLN A 98 -11.61 -14.58 -9.47
N ARG A 99 -11.77 -15.63 -8.67
CA ARG A 99 -10.71 -16.15 -7.79
C ARG A 99 -9.55 -16.72 -8.59
N LYS A 100 -9.80 -17.41 -9.69
CA LYS A 100 -8.74 -18.09 -10.46
C LYS A 100 -8.01 -17.16 -11.42
N PHE A 101 -8.68 -16.15 -11.96
CA PHE A 101 -8.16 -15.35 -13.08
C PHE A 101 -8.10 -13.83 -12.84
N ALA A 102 -8.83 -13.29 -11.86
CA ALA A 102 -8.89 -11.86 -11.61
C ALA A 102 -8.29 -11.46 -10.25
N TYR A 103 -9.12 -11.46 -9.21
CA TYR A 103 -8.81 -10.86 -7.91
C TYR A 103 -8.29 -11.84 -6.87
N GLY A 104 -8.13 -13.13 -7.22
CA GLY A 104 -7.53 -14.08 -6.30
C GLY A 104 -6.08 -13.75 -5.96
N ILE A 105 -5.69 -14.11 -4.74
CA ILE A 105 -4.32 -13.97 -4.26
C ILE A 105 -3.75 -15.37 -4.06
N GLN A 106 -2.60 -15.63 -4.68
CA GLN A 106 -1.79 -16.80 -4.40
C GLN A 106 -0.87 -16.44 -3.23
N ALA A 107 -0.88 -17.26 -2.20
CA ALA A 107 -0.01 -17.11 -1.04
C ALA A 107 0.98 -18.28 -0.97
N LYS A 108 2.24 -17.98 -0.70
CA LYS A 108 3.30 -18.94 -0.44
C LYS A 108 3.99 -18.57 0.86
N GLU A 109 3.99 -19.49 1.83
CA GLU A 109 4.76 -19.31 3.06
C GLU A 109 6.27 -19.32 2.71
N ILE A 110 6.98 -18.28 3.15
CA ILE A 110 8.43 -18.11 2.91
C ILE A 110 9.24 -18.19 4.20
N ALA A 111 8.61 -17.90 5.34
CA ALA A 111 9.12 -18.13 6.68
C ALA A 111 7.94 -18.25 7.66
N LYS A 112 8.21 -18.55 8.93
CA LYS A 112 7.16 -18.63 9.96
C LYS A 112 6.35 -17.33 9.98
N ASN A 113 5.04 -17.43 9.74
CA ASN A 113 4.11 -16.29 9.68
C ASN A 113 4.50 -15.21 8.64
N GLN A 114 5.24 -15.58 7.60
CA GLN A 114 5.58 -14.66 6.51
C GLN A 114 5.20 -15.31 5.18
N PHE A 115 4.43 -14.57 4.37
CA PHE A 115 3.90 -15.09 3.11
C PHE A 115 4.22 -14.14 1.98
N GLU A 116 4.75 -14.68 0.89
CA GLU A 116 4.74 -14.00 -0.40
C GLU A 116 3.34 -14.13 -1.02
N LEU A 117 2.80 -12.99 -1.45
CA LEU A 117 1.49 -12.85 -2.06
C LEU A 117 1.64 -12.39 -3.50
N ARG A 118 0.86 -12.98 -4.40
CA ARG A 118 0.76 -12.52 -5.80
C ARG A 118 -0.68 -12.52 -6.24
N PHE A 119 -1.12 -11.46 -6.90
CA PHE A 119 -2.39 -11.48 -7.62
C PHE A 119 -2.31 -12.47 -8.78
N VAL A 120 -3.36 -13.27 -8.97
CA VAL A 120 -3.45 -14.22 -10.09
C VAL A 120 -3.37 -13.52 -11.45
N SER A 121 -3.92 -12.30 -11.51
CA SER A 121 -3.94 -11.43 -12.70
C SER A 121 -2.64 -10.68 -12.96
N HIS A 122 -1.79 -10.51 -11.94
CA HIS A 122 -0.54 -9.76 -12.09
C HIS A 122 0.56 -10.31 -11.18
N LYS A 123 1.37 -11.21 -11.74
CA LYS A 123 2.40 -11.94 -10.99
C LYS A 123 3.73 -11.18 -10.86
N LYS A 124 3.94 -10.06 -11.56
CA LYS A 124 5.26 -9.38 -11.59
C LYS A 124 5.59 -8.64 -10.29
N ILE A 125 4.58 -8.20 -9.56
CA ILE A 125 4.74 -7.42 -8.32
C ILE A 125 4.38 -8.33 -7.14
N PRO A 126 5.37 -8.92 -6.44
CA PRO A 126 5.11 -9.62 -5.19
C PRO A 126 4.75 -8.62 -4.09
N MET A 127 3.85 -9.03 -3.21
CA MET A 127 3.60 -8.39 -1.93
C MET A 127 3.93 -9.37 -0.82
N TYR A 128 4.11 -8.89 0.40
CA TYR A 128 4.54 -9.72 1.51
C TYR A 128 3.67 -9.46 2.74
N LEU A 129 3.00 -10.51 3.21
CA LEU A 129 2.30 -10.51 4.50
C LEU A 129 3.31 -10.83 5.59
N MET A 130 3.45 -9.93 6.56
CA MET A 130 4.29 -10.15 7.74
C MET A 130 3.76 -9.35 8.93
N GLU A 131 4.10 -9.81 10.13
CA GLU A 131 3.84 -9.07 11.36
C GLU A 131 4.77 -7.85 11.45
N SER A 132 4.22 -6.70 11.80
CA SER A 132 5.00 -5.49 12.07
C SER A 132 5.59 -5.53 13.47
N ASN A 133 6.83 -5.06 13.59
CA ASN A 133 7.50 -4.90 14.88
C ASN A 133 6.99 -3.68 15.67
N GLU A 134 6.22 -2.79 15.06
CA GLU A 134 5.73 -1.57 15.70
C GLU A 134 4.42 -1.78 16.45
N ASP A 135 3.46 -2.47 15.83
CA ASP A 135 2.11 -2.66 16.37
C ASP A 135 1.72 -4.13 16.60
N HIS A 136 2.63 -5.08 16.30
CA HIS A 136 2.41 -6.52 16.41
C HIS A 136 1.18 -7.02 15.63
N LYS A 137 0.81 -6.32 14.55
CA LYS A 137 -0.25 -6.74 13.62
C LYS A 137 0.33 -7.15 12.29
N PHE A 138 -0.42 -7.97 11.57
CA PHE A 138 -0.08 -8.33 10.21
C PHE A 138 -0.41 -7.19 9.26
N HIS A 139 0.54 -6.87 8.39
CA HIS A 139 0.40 -5.91 7.31
C HIS A 139 0.93 -6.49 6.01
N VAL A 140 0.54 -5.87 4.90
CA VAL A 140 1.01 -6.24 3.57
C VAL A 140 1.96 -5.18 3.06
N TYR A 141 3.16 -5.60 2.68
CA TYR A 141 4.20 -4.73 2.17
C TYR A 141 4.44 -4.98 0.69
N VAL A 142 4.69 -3.91 -0.07
CA VAL A 142 5.06 -3.98 -1.48
C VAL A 142 6.27 -3.08 -1.73
N THR A 143 7.17 -3.49 -2.62
CA THR A 143 8.31 -2.67 -3.02
C THR A 143 8.13 -2.20 -4.45
N VAL A 144 8.01 -0.88 -4.63
CA VAL A 144 7.82 -0.23 -5.94
C VAL A 144 8.65 1.03 -5.98
N ASN A 145 9.29 1.32 -7.11
CA ASN A 145 10.16 2.48 -7.29
C ASN A 145 11.20 2.63 -6.14
N ASN A 146 11.79 1.49 -5.75
CA ASN A 146 12.76 1.38 -4.66
C ASN A 146 12.25 1.81 -3.27
N LYS A 147 10.93 1.89 -3.07
CA LYS A 147 10.30 2.20 -1.78
C LYS A 147 9.55 0.98 -1.27
N LYS A 148 9.80 0.60 -0.02
CA LYS A 148 9.00 -0.38 0.70
C LYS A 148 7.80 0.34 1.31
N ILE A 149 6.60 -0.11 0.95
CA ILE A 149 5.33 0.54 1.27
C ILE A 149 4.47 -0.46 2.04
N GLU A 150 4.03 -0.09 3.24
CA GLU A 150 2.90 -0.72 3.92
C GLU A 150 1.62 -0.32 3.21
N LEU A 151 0.92 -1.29 2.63
CA LEU A 151 -0.13 -1.07 1.65
C LEU A 151 -1.49 -0.83 2.31
N ASP A 152 -2.14 0.30 2.00
CA ASP A 152 -3.51 0.60 2.44
C ASP A 152 -4.52 0.27 1.33
N LYS A 153 -4.20 0.70 0.11
CA LYS A 153 -5.13 0.73 -1.02
C LYS A 153 -4.40 0.49 -2.34
N ILE A 154 -5.01 -0.33 -3.18
CA ILE A 154 -4.71 -0.44 -4.61
C ILE A 154 -5.85 0.22 -5.39
N PHE A 155 -5.53 1.00 -6.40
CA PHE A 155 -6.49 1.51 -7.37
C PHE A 155 -6.07 1.15 -8.79
N LEU A 156 -6.99 0.60 -9.59
CA LEU A 156 -6.78 0.30 -10.99
C LEU A 156 -7.55 1.30 -11.86
N ARG A 157 -6.84 2.12 -12.63
CA ARG A 157 -7.46 2.92 -13.67
C ARG A 157 -7.72 2.05 -14.88
N ILE A 158 -8.98 1.84 -15.21
CA ILE A 158 -9.40 1.01 -16.35
C ILE A 158 -10.20 1.87 -17.31
N GLU A 159 -9.80 1.85 -18.58
CA GLU A 159 -10.48 2.60 -19.64
C GLU A 159 -10.73 1.68 -20.84
N GLY A 160 -11.94 1.13 -20.89
CA GLY A 160 -12.34 0.16 -21.92
C GLY A 160 -11.69 -1.21 -21.74
N GLY A 161 -11.57 -1.94 -22.84
CA GLY A 161 -11.20 -3.36 -22.85
C GLY A 161 -12.41 -4.28 -22.71
N SER A 162 -12.12 -5.57 -22.58
CA SER A 162 -13.16 -6.60 -22.38
C SER A 162 -13.26 -6.98 -20.91
N PHE A 163 -14.34 -7.68 -20.55
CA PHE A 163 -14.52 -8.20 -19.19
C PHE A 163 -13.33 -9.09 -18.74
N TRP A 164 -12.71 -9.82 -19.68
CA TRP A 164 -11.60 -10.73 -19.41
C TRP A 164 -10.22 -10.07 -19.52
N LEU A 165 -10.11 -9.03 -20.34
CA LEU A 165 -8.88 -8.29 -20.60
C LEU A 165 -9.19 -6.79 -20.51
N PRO A 166 -9.30 -6.24 -19.29
CA PRO A 166 -9.48 -4.82 -19.09
C PRO A 166 -8.24 -4.07 -19.56
N ASN A 167 -8.44 -2.89 -20.14
CA ASN A 167 -7.34 -2.01 -20.50
C ASN A 167 -6.94 -1.16 -19.28
N VAL A 168 -5.98 -1.68 -18.51
CA VAL A 168 -5.46 -1.02 -17.30
C VAL A 168 -4.44 0.04 -17.73
N LYS A 169 -4.72 1.31 -17.45
CA LYS A 169 -3.81 2.43 -17.76
C LYS A 169 -2.69 2.54 -16.76
N TYR A 170 -3.03 2.39 -15.48
CA TYR A 170 -2.07 2.34 -14.39
C TYR A 170 -2.65 1.64 -13.16
N VAL A 171 -1.74 1.17 -12.32
CA VAL A 171 -1.98 0.76 -10.94
C VAL A 171 -1.48 1.86 -10.02
N GLU A 172 -2.32 2.35 -9.13
CA GLU A 172 -1.97 3.28 -8.06
C GLU A 172 -1.93 2.53 -6.72
N LEU A 173 -0.83 2.66 -6.00
CA LEU A 173 -0.59 2.04 -4.70
C LEU A 173 -0.50 3.16 -3.67
N THR A 174 -1.39 3.16 -2.69
CA THR A 174 -1.39 4.11 -1.58
C THR A 174 -1.03 3.37 -0.30
N GLY A 175 -0.17 3.98 0.50
CA GLY A 175 0.30 3.38 1.74
C GLY A 175 1.20 4.28 2.56
N THR A 176 1.97 3.67 3.45
CA THR A 176 2.98 4.33 4.29
C THR A 176 4.37 3.82 3.92
N ASN A 177 5.30 4.73 3.64
CA ASN A 177 6.69 4.35 3.37
C ASN A 177 7.38 3.95 4.68
N THR A 178 7.87 2.72 4.75
CA THR A 178 8.44 2.15 5.99
C THR A 178 9.78 2.75 6.37
N ALA A 179 10.44 3.52 5.48
CA ALA A 179 11.73 4.14 5.77
C ALA A 179 11.61 5.45 6.55
N ASN A 180 10.48 6.15 6.42
CA ASN A 180 10.29 7.48 7.00
C ASN A 180 8.88 7.73 7.56
N ASN A 181 8.01 6.73 7.56
CA ASN A 181 6.64 6.76 8.06
C ASN A 181 5.76 7.87 7.44
N THR A 182 6.03 8.23 6.18
CA THR A 182 5.22 9.20 5.43
C THR A 182 4.24 8.52 4.49
N ARG A 183 3.06 9.13 4.29
CA ARG A 183 2.08 8.65 3.30
C ARG A 183 2.63 8.83 1.90
N VAL A 184 2.54 7.77 1.11
CA VAL A 184 3.01 7.75 -0.28
C VAL A 184 1.94 7.21 -1.21
N VAL A 185 1.98 7.70 -2.45
CA VAL A 185 1.16 7.21 -3.55
C VAL A 185 2.10 6.95 -4.72
N GLU A 186 2.15 5.72 -5.21
CA GLU A 186 2.97 5.33 -6.35
C GLU A 186 2.08 4.89 -7.51
N ARG A 187 2.42 5.29 -8.74
CA ARG A 187 1.74 4.81 -9.95
C ARG A 187 2.68 3.99 -10.81
N ILE A 188 2.17 2.86 -11.30
CA ILE A 188 2.85 1.97 -12.23
C ILE A 188 2.01 1.91 -13.50
N LYS A 189 2.58 2.31 -14.63
CA LYS A 189 1.94 2.13 -15.93
C LYS A 189 2.00 0.65 -16.33
N VAL A 190 0.90 0.13 -16.87
CA VAL A 190 0.75 -1.28 -17.27
C VAL A 190 0.79 -1.38 -18.78
#